data_AF-A0A0F6CL82-F1
#
_entry.id   AF-A0A0F6CL82-F1
#
_cell.length_a   1.000
_cell.length_b   1.000
_cell.length_c   1.000
_cell.angle_alpha   90.00
_cell.angle_beta   90.00
_cell.angle_gamma   90.00
#
_symmetry.space_group_name_H-M   'P 1'
#
loop_
_entity.id
_entity.type
_entity.pdbx_description
1 polymer ?
#
loop_
_entity_poly.entity_id
_entity_poly.type
_entity_poly.pdbx_seq_one_letter_code
_entity_poly.pdbx_strand_id
1 'polypeptide(L)'
;MTNKTKVKKISIALGVAGVTSIAGGALASCGAASSLTYESSVQLVVSDNSSTLADQSFSETSYNGIRDFYKSVYKETLPLANDPSLSVNNGVWKRPGTIDDSRINTYRQIKNDGSFVAVATGFNQESALNRILDNAALYNEFKDFGFIFVDGVITKKNGTNISAITFQTESAAFLTGIAAGVLVNKNSNFFKTTKVGDVDTYGIGAYVGLPIPSTISFLNGFRMGAIFFNQYIQPRVEGFKKLSWVSSNAADNNGNRDTLLADKSDSFNATEQRATTITNQLLQNGASLIYPIAGPQTALSQNVILSNRNTHHAQLIGVDTAQENLATTQPLQGAPGGKTIAFSTVKALDVAVDSTLKAIQKGQPVNGFYGYGWNNLATLANGGVSLSSAGLAYLPNLTDLFTKTSTPATADQTTPRQEMSDQSSDQSSGTPAMTGTMNGQANGGTESMMAMSMMMAEAGVSTAPNMPATSSTPAATTTNKQISANDLVTTTEANKTMVIMQYVNILAGTSTLLPAASRENWKIKGDELRTFKTSVEADAKLLPILTTDVDPNTALSHKSAIISGSFQQAEGTLLSQAGKQFVFKKLN
;
A
#
# COMPACT_ATOMS: atom_id res chain seq x y z
N MET A 1 29.85 -59.14 34.38
CA MET A 1 30.03 -57.70 34.62
C MET A 1 28.87 -56.99 33.95
N THR A 2 27.89 -56.56 34.73
CA THR A 2 26.62 -55.97 34.27
C THR A 2 26.42 -54.69 35.06
N ASN A 3 26.50 -53.55 34.38
CA ASN A 3 26.50 -52.24 35.01
C ASN A 3 25.04 -51.76 35.18
N LYS A 4 24.61 -51.60 36.45
CA LYS A 4 23.29 -51.10 36.82
C LYS A 4 23.31 -49.57 36.92
N THR A 5 22.62 -48.88 36.01
CA THR A 5 22.40 -47.43 36.12
C THR A 5 21.12 -47.17 36.91
N LYS A 6 21.25 -46.48 38.05
CA LYS A 6 20.16 -46.10 38.95
C LYS A 6 19.30 -44.99 38.33
N VAL A 7 18.00 -45.25 38.17
CA VAL A 7 16.99 -44.25 37.84
C VAL A 7 16.61 -43.50 39.13
N LYS A 8 16.92 -42.20 39.23
CA LYS A 8 16.40 -41.32 40.29
C LYS A 8 15.00 -40.85 39.88
N LYS A 9 13.98 -41.26 40.64
CA LYS A 9 12.63 -40.68 40.60
C LYS A 9 12.69 -39.27 41.19
N ILE A 10 12.33 -38.27 40.40
CA ILE A 10 12.07 -36.91 40.89
C ILE A 10 10.56 -36.81 41.10
N SER A 11 10.14 -36.78 42.37
CA SER A 11 8.78 -36.49 42.78
C SER A 11 8.57 -34.97 42.70
N ILE A 12 7.69 -34.50 41.81
CA ILE A 12 7.25 -33.11 41.76
C ILE A 12 6.20 -32.91 42.84
N ALA A 13 6.57 -32.17 43.89
CA ALA A 13 5.63 -31.69 44.90
C ALA A 13 4.88 -30.47 44.35
N LEU A 14 3.54 -30.54 44.31
CA LEU A 14 2.69 -29.37 44.13
C LEU A 14 2.83 -28.46 45.35
N GLY A 15 3.49 -27.32 45.18
CA GLY A 15 3.52 -26.22 46.14
C GLY A 15 2.58 -25.10 45.69
N VAL A 16 1.43 -24.99 46.33
CA VAL A 16 0.52 -23.84 46.25
C VAL A 16 1.04 -22.76 47.19
N ALA A 17 1.55 -21.64 46.64
CA ALA A 17 1.81 -20.38 47.33
C ALA A 17 2.08 -19.31 46.26
N GLY A 18 1.53 -18.10 46.26
CA GLY A 18 0.54 -17.43 47.08
C GLY A 18 0.12 -16.17 46.31
N VAL A 19 -1.18 -15.91 46.25
CA VAL A 19 -1.75 -14.72 45.60
C VAL A 19 -1.47 -13.52 46.51
N THR A 20 -0.51 -12.67 46.13
CA THR A 20 -0.35 -11.37 46.77
C THR A 20 -1.29 -10.35 46.14
N SER A 21 -2.25 -9.95 46.96
CA SER A 21 -3.24 -8.89 46.79
C SER A 21 -2.68 -7.56 46.27
N ILE A 22 -3.26 -7.04 45.18
CA ILE A 22 -3.13 -5.64 44.76
C ILE A 22 -4.27 -4.86 45.39
N ALA A 23 -3.96 -4.05 46.41
CA ALA A 23 -4.73 -2.88 46.84
C ALA A 23 -3.93 -1.65 46.37
N GLY A 24 -4.45 -0.55 45.85
CA GLY A 24 -5.78 0.04 45.77
C GLY A 24 -5.56 1.55 45.81
N GLY A 25 -6.13 2.32 44.88
CA GLY A 25 -5.95 3.79 44.83
C GLY A 25 -6.80 4.52 43.78
N ALA A 26 -8.07 4.77 44.15
CA ALA A 26 -9.04 5.84 43.77
C ALA A 26 -9.09 6.35 42.30
N LEU A 27 -10.14 6.05 41.52
CA LEU A 27 -11.51 6.64 41.47
C LEU A 27 -11.64 7.99 40.73
N ALA A 28 -12.24 7.93 39.53
CA ALA A 28 -13.16 8.96 39.02
C ALA A 28 -14.18 8.36 38.02
N SER A 29 -15.43 8.31 38.48
CA SER A 29 -16.76 8.34 37.84
C SER A 29 -17.08 7.75 36.45
N CYS A 30 -18.24 7.07 36.43
CA CYS A 30 -19.12 6.65 35.33
C CYS A 30 -18.92 5.22 34.79
N GLY A 31 -19.55 4.26 35.49
CA GLY A 31 -19.98 2.98 34.93
C GLY A 31 -18.91 2.12 34.24
N ALA A 32 -17.81 1.81 34.92
CA ALA A 32 -16.85 0.83 34.41
C ALA A 32 -17.51 -0.56 34.39
N ALA A 33 -17.89 -1.04 33.21
CA ALA A 33 -18.12 -2.46 32.99
C ALA A 33 -16.88 -3.20 33.55
N SER A 34 -17.09 -4.18 34.42
CA SER A 34 -16.01 -5.01 34.95
C SER A 34 -15.26 -5.64 33.77
N SER A 35 -14.07 -5.14 33.47
CA SER A 35 -13.24 -5.65 32.39
C SER A 35 -12.83 -7.08 32.70
N LEU A 36 -13.27 -8.03 31.87
CA LEU A 36 -12.93 -9.43 32.02
C LEU A 36 -11.45 -9.65 31.69
N THR A 37 -10.78 -10.51 32.44
CA THR A 37 -9.41 -10.92 32.16
C THR A 37 -9.40 -12.27 31.42
N TYR A 38 -8.36 -12.49 30.64
CA TYR A 38 -8.21 -13.67 29.80
C TYR A 38 -6.82 -14.28 29.96
N GLU A 39 -6.76 -15.60 29.99
CA GLU A 39 -5.54 -16.37 29.78
C GLU A 39 -5.47 -16.69 28.28
N SER A 40 -4.41 -16.26 27.59
CA SER A 40 -4.24 -16.52 26.16
C SER A 40 -2.80 -16.91 25.83
N SER A 41 -2.62 -17.95 25.02
CA SER A 41 -1.29 -18.30 24.49
C SER A 41 -0.76 -17.29 23.46
N VAL A 42 -1.63 -16.43 22.93
CA VAL A 42 -1.31 -15.41 21.92
C VAL A 42 -1.89 -14.07 22.34
N GLN A 43 -1.09 -13.03 22.40
CA GLN A 43 -1.58 -11.66 22.60
C GLN A 43 -1.13 -10.73 21.48
N LEU A 44 -2.00 -9.78 21.15
CA LEU A 44 -1.72 -8.74 20.17
C LEU A 44 -1.03 -7.53 20.83
N VAL A 45 -0.01 -6.99 20.17
CA VAL A 45 0.51 -5.65 20.43
C VAL A 45 0.16 -4.76 19.25
N VAL A 46 -0.66 -3.75 19.48
CA VAL A 46 -1.09 -2.78 18.44
C VAL A 46 0.06 -1.88 18.00
N SER A 47 -0.10 -1.18 16.87
CA SER A 47 0.97 -0.43 16.19
C SER A 47 1.66 0.64 17.02
N ASP A 48 0.92 1.39 17.82
CA ASP A 48 1.46 2.42 18.68
C ASP A 48 0.60 2.65 19.92
N ASN A 49 1.03 3.57 20.77
CA ASN A 49 0.36 3.86 22.03
C ASN A 49 -0.96 4.63 21.89
N SER A 50 -1.23 5.23 20.72
CA SER A 50 -2.50 5.90 20.41
C SER A 50 -3.51 4.96 19.73
N SER A 51 -3.04 3.82 19.23
CA SER A 51 -3.85 2.84 18.53
C SER A 51 -4.89 2.17 19.44
N THR A 52 -5.97 1.70 18.82
CA THR A 52 -7.09 1.00 19.45
C THR A 52 -7.30 -0.35 18.77
N LEU A 53 -7.77 -1.36 19.52
CA LEU A 53 -8.04 -2.68 18.95
C LEU A 53 -9.08 -2.65 17.83
N ALA A 54 -10.20 -1.95 18.03
CA ALA A 54 -11.30 -1.83 17.06
C ALA A 54 -11.13 -0.61 16.13
N ASP A 55 -9.99 -0.53 15.45
CA ASP A 55 -9.69 0.55 14.51
C ASP A 55 -10.30 0.34 13.11
N GLN A 56 -11.06 -0.74 12.90
CA GLN A 56 -11.67 -1.13 11.62
C GLN A 56 -10.67 -1.26 10.47
N SER A 57 -9.39 -1.41 10.79
CA SER A 57 -8.29 -1.39 9.83
C SER A 57 -7.19 -2.32 10.34
N PHE A 58 -6.00 -1.79 10.61
CA PHE A 58 -4.79 -2.55 10.80
C PHE A 58 -4.78 -3.40 12.08
N SER A 59 -5.15 -2.80 13.23
CA SER A 59 -5.13 -3.49 14.52
C SER A 59 -6.24 -4.54 14.61
N GLU A 60 -7.45 -4.17 14.16
CA GLU A 60 -8.62 -5.04 14.19
C GLU A 60 -8.44 -6.26 13.28
N THR A 61 -7.94 -6.05 12.07
CA THR A 61 -7.73 -7.15 11.11
C THR A 61 -6.63 -8.11 11.60
N SER A 62 -5.56 -7.60 12.22
CA SER A 62 -4.54 -8.45 12.84
C SER A 62 -5.10 -9.28 14.00
N TYR A 63 -5.98 -8.68 14.83
CA TYR A 63 -6.68 -9.42 15.89
C TYR A 63 -7.60 -10.50 15.32
N ASN A 64 -8.33 -10.20 14.25
CA ASN A 64 -9.21 -11.17 13.59
C ASN A 64 -8.44 -12.41 13.11
N GLY A 65 -7.18 -12.28 12.67
CA GLY A 65 -6.33 -13.43 12.37
C GLY A 65 -6.06 -14.35 13.58
N ILE A 66 -5.87 -13.78 14.76
CA ILE A 66 -5.75 -14.57 16.02
C ILE A 66 -7.09 -15.28 16.30
N ARG A 67 -8.22 -14.59 16.13
CA ARG A 67 -9.55 -15.16 16.34
C ARG A 67 -9.83 -16.32 15.38
N ASP A 68 -9.49 -16.16 14.11
CA ASP A 68 -9.68 -17.18 13.08
C ASP A 68 -8.80 -18.40 13.30
N PHE A 69 -7.58 -18.21 13.82
CA PHE A 69 -6.72 -19.29 14.26
C PHE A 69 -7.38 -20.13 15.36
N TYR A 70 -7.81 -19.51 16.46
CA TYR A 70 -8.47 -20.22 17.56
C TYR A 70 -9.78 -20.90 17.11
N LYS A 71 -10.59 -20.21 16.32
CA LYS A 71 -11.85 -20.74 15.79
C LYS A 71 -11.63 -21.94 14.88
N SER A 72 -10.65 -21.87 13.99
CA SER A 72 -10.43 -22.93 13.00
C SER A 72 -9.71 -24.14 13.59
N VAL A 73 -8.70 -23.94 14.44
CA VAL A 73 -7.85 -24.99 15.01
C VAL A 73 -8.43 -25.59 16.28
N TYR A 74 -8.93 -24.77 17.20
CA TYR A 74 -9.36 -25.20 18.54
C TYR A 74 -10.88 -25.14 18.75
N LYS A 75 -11.63 -24.63 17.77
CA LYS A 75 -13.09 -24.40 17.85
C LYS A 75 -13.49 -23.43 18.97
N GLU A 76 -12.57 -22.57 19.37
CA GLU A 76 -12.78 -21.54 20.38
C GLU A 76 -13.16 -20.21 19.70
N THR A 77 -14.16 -19.52 20.23
CA THR A 77 -14.59 -18.22 19.69
C THR A 77 -14.13 -17.11 20.61
N LEU A 78 -13.21 -16.30 20.12
CA LEU A 78 -12.74 -15.09 20.80
C LEU A 78 -13.74 -13.94 20.60
N PRO A 79 -13.86 -13.02 21.59
CA PRO A 79 -14.69 -11.82 21.46
C PRO A 79 -14.34 -10.99 20.21
N LEU A 80 -15.29 -10.21 19.72
CA LEU A 80 -15.04 -9.25 18.63
C LEU A 80 -14.14 -8.11 19.13
N ALA A 81 -13.41 -7.44 18.24
CA ALA A 81 -12.50 -6.35 18.61
C ALA A 81 -13.19 -5.21 19.36
N ASN A 82 -14.46 -4.94 19.03
CA ASN A 82 -15.31 -3.92 19.64
C ASN A 82 -16.15 -4.44 20.82
N ASP A 83 -15.92 -5.66 21.28
CA ASP A 83 -16.64 -6.22 22.42
C ASP A 83 -16.27 -5.44 23.70
N PRO A 84 -17.27 -4.95 24.47
CA PRO A 84 -17.02 -4.11 25.65
C PRO A 84 -16.30 -4.85 26.78
N SER A 85 -16.22 -6.18 26.74
CA SER A 85 -15.40 -6.97 27.68
C SER A 85 -13.90 -6.87 27.42
N LEU A 86 -13.49 -6.39 26.24
CA LEU A 86 -12.09 -6.23 25.91
C LEU A 86 -11.58 -4.86 26.37
N SER A 87 -10.62 -4.88 27.29
CA SER A 87 -9.88 -3.68 27.71
C SER A 87 -8.39 -3.86 27.44
N VAL A 88 -7.65 -2.75 27.39
CA VAL A 88 -6.18 -2.80 27.33
C VAL A 88 -5.66 -3.62 28.51
N ASN A 89 -4.66 -4.47 28.27
CA ASN A 89 -3.98 -5.30 29.27
C ASN A 89 -4.84 -6.42 29.88
N ASN A 90 -5.95 -6.80 29.26
CA ASN A 90 -6.83 -7.85 29.77
C ASN A 90 -6.38 -9.28 29.43
N GLY A 91 -5.15 -9.47 28.93
CA GLY A 91 -4.63 -10.76 28.49
C GLY A 91 -4.97 -11.14 27.04
N VAL A 92 -5.59 -10.24 26.27
CA VAL A 92 -5.84 -10.42 24.83
C VAL A 92 -4.96 -9.49 24.00
N TRP A 93 -4.83 -8.24 24.43
CA TRP A 93 -4.04 -7.25 23.71
C TRP A 93 -3.44 -6.18 24.63
N LYS A 94 -2.36 -5.55 24.18
CA LYS A 94 -1.65 -4.49 24.89
C LYS A 94 -1.22 -3.36 23.96
N ARG A 95 -0.93 -2.21 24.57
CA ARG A 95 -0.23 -1.11 23.92
C ARG A 95 1.29 -1.23 24.09
N PRO A 96 2.07 -0.87 23.06
CA PRO A 96 3.53 -1.06 23.05
C PRO A 96 4.30 -0.01 23.90
N GLY A 97 3.66 1.08 24.33
CA GLY A 97 4.40 2.26 24.79
C GLY A 97 5.04 3.03 23.61
N THR A 98 5.90 4.02 23.89
CA THR A 98 6.40 4.98 22.90
C THR A 98 7.86 4.77 22.50
N ILE A 99 8.66 4.13 23.35
CA ILE A 99 10.11 3.88 23.15
C ILE A 99 10.43 2.39 23.24
N ASP A 100 11.61 1.98 22.75
CA ASP A 100 11.98 0.57 22.66
C ASP A 100 11.98 -0.16 24.01
N ASP A 101 12.47 0.48 25.08
CA ASP A 101 12.43 -0.12 26.42
C ASP A 101 10.99 -0.38 26.88
N SER A 102 10.05 0.54 26.60
CA SER A 102 8.64 0.32 26.92
C SER A 102 8.01 -0.80 26.08
N ARG A 103 8.42 -0.95 24.81
CA ARG A 103 7.97 -2.05 23.93
C ARG A 103 8.45 -3.40 24.43
N ILE A 104 9.73 -3.48 24.77
CA ILE A 104 10.33 -4.68 25.35
C ILE A 104 9.67 -5.02 26.69
N ASN A 105 9.37 -4.02 27.53
CA ASN A 105 8.62 -4.23 28.76
C ASN A 105 7.22 -4.80 28.48
N THR A 106 6.50 -4.32 27.46
CA THR A 106 5.21 -4.89 27.05
C THR A 106 5.34 -6.35 26.63
N TYR A 107 6.39 -6.72 25.89
CA TYR A 107 6.65 -8.13 25.54
C TYR A 107 6.94 -8.99 26.78
N ARG A 108 7.67 -8.48 27.77
CA ARG A 108 7.85 -9.18 29.06
C ARG A 108 6.52 -9.40 29.76
N GLN A 109 5.65 -8.39 29.78
CA GLN A 109 4.33 -8.53 30.39
C GLN A 109 3.52 -9.63 29.70
N ILE A 110 3.49 -9.67 28.36
CA ILE A 110 2.80 -10.73 27.61
C ILE A 110 3.35 -12.12 27.95
N LYS A 111 4.67 -12.26 28.02
CA LYS A 111 5.34 -13.49 28.45
C LYS A 111 4.98 -13.86 29.90
N ASN A 112 4.94 -12.88 30.81
CA ASN A 112 4.61 -13.07 32.22
C ASN A 112 3.12 -13.37 32.45
N ASP A 113 2.23 -12.93 31.56
CA ASP A 113 0.82 -13.31 31.53
C ASP A 113 0.62 -14.80 31.16
N GLY A 114 1.69 -15.52 30.78
CA GLY A 114 1.66 -16.93 30.39
C GLY A 114 1.54 -17.16 28.89
N SER A 115 1.59 -16.12 28.07
CA SER A 115 1.53 -16.25 26.60
C SER A 115 2.84 -16.82 26.05
N PHE A 116 2.77 -17.55 24.94
CA PHE A 116 3.96 -18.07 24.25
C PHE A 116 4.27 -17.31 22.96
N VAL A 117 3.33 -16.50 22.47
CA VAL A 117 3.48 -15.71 21.25
C VAL A 117 2.95 -14.28 21.43
N ALA A 118 3.74 -13.28 21.04
CA ALA A 118 3.25 -11.93 20.78
C ALA A 118 3.08 -11.71 19.28
N VAL A 119 1.91 -11.23 18.86
CA VAL A 119 1.70 -10.67 17.51
C VAL A 119 1.97 -9.17 17.59
N ALA A 120 3.17 -8.77 17.22
CA ALA A 120 3.64 -7.38 17.25
C ALA A 120 3.35 -6.71 15.91
N THR A 121 2.41 -5.77 15.89
CA THR A 121 1.94 -5.15 14.65
C THR A 121 2.55 -3.78 14.42
N GLY A 122 2.86 -3.47 13.16
CA GLY A 122 3.29 -2.16 12.68
C GLY A 122 4.81 -1.94 12.72
N PHE A 123 5.32 -1.16 11.77
CA PHE A 123 6.76 -0.89 11.63
C PHE A 123 7.45 -0.37 12.90
N ASN A 124 6.71 0.33 13.78
CA ASN A 124 7.22 0.88 15.04
C ASN A 124 7.75 -0.19 16.02
N GLN A 125 7.46 -1.48 15.80
CA GLN A 125 7.97 -2.58 16.62
C GLN A 125 9.39 -3.00 16.24
N GLU A 126 9.85 -2.64 15.04
CA GLU A 126 11.08 -3.15 14.43
C GLU A 126 12.31 -2.95 15.32
N SER A 127 12.53 -1.71 15.79
CA SER A 127 13.72 -1.37 16.58
C SER A 127 13.80 -2.18 17.89
N ALA A 128 12.67 -2.32 18.59
CA ALA A 128 12.59 -3.10 19.81
C ALA A 128 12.82 -4.60 19.57
N LEU A 129 12.25 -5.15 18.50
CA LEU A 129 12.43 -6.56 18.13
C LEU A 129 13.86 -6.86 17.69
N ASN A 130 14.46 -6.00 16.86
CA ASN A 130 15.88 -6.11 16.50
C ASN A 130 16.77 -6.02 17.75
N ARG A 131 16.47 -5.11 18.69
CA ARG A 131 17.22 -5.03 19.96
C ARG A 131 17.13 -6.32 20.79
N ILE A 132 15.98 -7.01 20.79
CA ILE A 132 15.85 -8.32 21.43
C ILE A 132 16.74 -9.36 20.76
N LEU A 133 16.78 -9.39 19.43
CA LEU A 133 17.62 -10.32 18.67
C LEU A 133 19.12 -10.01 18.75
N ASP A 134 19.46 -8.74 18.97
CA ASP A 134 20.83 -8.24 18.90
C ASP A 134 21.56 -8.32 20.23
N ASN A 135 20.82 -8.25 21.33
CA ASN A 135 21.36 -8.28 22.67
C ASN A 135 21.26 -9.69 23.26
N ALA A 136 22.40 -10.31 23.58
CA ALA A 136 22.44 -11.67 24.09
C ALA A 136 21.62 -11.88 25.39
N ALA A 137 21.54 -10.89 26.27
CA ALA A 137 20.76 -10.99 27.50
C ALA A 137 19.25 -10.98 27.20
N LEU A 138 18.79 -10.07 26.33
CA LEU A 138 17.40 -10.01 25.90
C LEU A 138 17.01 -11.24 25.06
N TYR A 139 17.86 -11.68 24.14
CA TYR A 139 17.62 -12.90 23.38
C TYR A 139 17.46 -14.10 24.31
N ASN A 140 18.36 -14.28 25.28
CA ASN A 140 18.25 -15.35 26.27
C ASN A 140 16.99 -15.24 27.13
N GLU A 141 16.51 -14.03 27.42
CA GLU A 141 15.26 -13.78 28.15
C GLU A 141 14.02 -14.26 27.36
N PHE A 142 14.04 -14.09 26.03
CA PHE A 142 12.94 -14.37 25.12
C PHE A 142 13.11 -15.63 24.26
N LYS A 143 14.18 -16.42 24.43
CA LYS A 143 14.49 -17.58 23.56
C LYS A 143 13.37 -18.62 23.46
N ASP A 144 12.54 -18.75 24.48
CA ASP A 144 11.41 -19.69 24.55
C ASP A 144 10.06 -19.02 24.25
N PHE A 145 10.08 -17.75 23.87
CA PHE A 145 8.93 -16.91 23.54
C PHE A 145 8.98 -16.49 22.08
N GLY A 146 7.86 -16.65 21.38
CA GLY A 146 7.77 -16.40 19.96
C GLY A 146 7.23 -15.00 19.63
N PHE A 147 7.65 -14.46 18.49
CA PHE A 147 7.09 -13.23 17.94
C PHE A 147 6.56 -13.47 16.53
N ILE A 148 5.41 -12.87 16.23
CA ILE A 148 4.97 -12.62 14.86
C ILE A 148 5.07 -11.11 14.65
N PHE A 149 5.97 -10.67 13.77
CA PHE A 149 6.18 -9.25 13.46
C PHE A 149 5.44 -8.89 12.17
N VAL A 150 4.40 -8.07 12.27
CA VAL A 150 3.51 -7.73 11.15
C VAL A 150 3.85 -6.34 10.60
N ASP A 151 3.96 -6.23 9.27
CA ASP A 151 4.32 -5.01 8.53
C ASP A 151 5.77 -4.55 8.76
N GLY A 152 6.69 -5.52 8.81
CA GLY A 152 8.13 -5.26 8.78
C GLY A 152 8.95 -6.51 8.55
N VAL A 153 10.28 -6.34 8.53
CA VAL A 153 11.24 -7.42 8.28
C VAL A 153 12.25 -7.52 9.41
N ILE A 154 12.83 -8.71 9.57
CA ILE A 154 13.93 -8.97 10.49
C ILE A 154 15.21 -9.05 9.67
N THR A 155 16.22 -8.29 10.07
CA THR A 155 17.48 -8.16 9.32
C THR A 155 18.56 -9.16 9.77
N LYS A 156 18.35 -9.90 10.86
CA LYS A 156 19.35 -10.80 11.46
C LYS A 156 19.10 -12.29 11.25
N LYS A 157 20.21 -13.00 11.09
CA LYS A 157 20.32 -14.47 11.03
C LYS A 157 19.85 -15.21 12.29
N ASN A 158 19.84 -14.58 13.47
CA ASN A 158 19.46 -15.21 14.74
C ASN A 158 17.96 -15.14 15.07
N GLY A 159 17.10 -14.79 14.10
CA GLY A 159 15.64 -14.65 14.28
C GLY A 159 14.88 -15.97 14.47
N THR A 160 15.45 -16.97 15.16
CA THR A 160 14.92 -18.34 15.27
C THR A 160 13.58 -18.45 16.00
N ASN A 161 13.18 -17.43 16.76
CA ASN A 161 11.92 -17.30 17.49
C ASN A 161 11.01 -16.18 16.94
N ILE A 162 11.30 -15.62 15.76
CA ILE A 162 10.49 -14.57 15.14
C ILE A 162 10.04 -14.98 13.74
N SER A 163 8.77 -14.78 13.44
CA SER A 163 8.23 -14.84 12.07
C SER A 163 7.80 -13.45 11.67
N ALA A 164 8.45 -12.84 10.69
CA ALA A 164 8.09 -11.53 10.20
C ALA A 164 7.18 -11.65 8.96
N ILE A 165 6.33 -10.67 8.75
CA ILE A 165 5.37 -10.62 7.64
C ILE A 165 5.45 -9.23 7.04
N THR A 166 5.78 -9.16 5.76
CA THR A 166 5.65 -7.94 4.96
C THR A 166 4.66 -8.14 3.83
N PHE A 167 4.03 -7.06 3.37
CA PHE A 167 2.96 -7.08 2.39
C PHE A 167 3.41 -6.41 1.10
N GLN A 168 3.19 -7.11 -0.02
CA GLN A 168 3.42 -6.60 -1.37
C GLN A 168 2.25 -5.70 -1.80
N THR A 169 1.97 -4.64 -1.04
CA THR A 169 0.78 -3.80 -1.20
C THR A 169 0.74 -3.06 -2.54
N GLU A 170 1.89 -2.83 -3.17
CA GLU A 170 1.99 -2.28 -4.52
C GLU A 170 1.26 -3.13 -5.55
N SER A 171 1.26 -4.46 -5.40
CA SER A 171 0.64 -5.38 -6.35
C SER A 171 -0.88 -5.31 -6.28
N ALA A 172 -1.45 -5.23 -5.08
CA ALA A 172 -2.89 -5.01 -4.90
C ALA A 172 -3.30 -3.59 -5.29
N ALA A 173 -2.51 -2.59 -4.92
CA ALA A 173 -2.78 -1.20 -5.31
C ALA A 173 -2.67 -0.98 -6.84
N PHE A 174 -1.83 -1.74 -7.54
CA PHE A 174 -1.82 -1.77 -9.00
C PHE A 174 -3.17 -2.20 -9.57
N LEU A 175 -3.78 -3.24 -9.00
CA LEU A 175 -5.15 -3.64 -9.36
C LEU A 175 -6.15 -2.52 -9.04
N THR A 176 -5.99 -1.86 -7.89
CA THR A 176 -6.83 -0.72 -7.47
C THR A 176 -6.79 0.42 -8.48
N GLY A 177 -5.62 0.78 -9.03
CA GLY A 177 -5.50 1.83 -10.04
C GLY A 177 -6.21 1.49 -11.35
N ILE A 178 -6.17 0.21 -11.75
CA ILE A 178 -6.90 -0.28 -12.92
C ILE A 178 -8.41 -0.26 -12.68
N ALA A 179 -8.84 -0.80 -11.54
CA ALA A 179 -10.25 -0.84 -11.13
C ALA A 179 -10.84 0.57 -11.01
N ALA A 180 -10.07 1.53 -10.49
CA ALA A 180 -10.44 2.94 -10.45
C ALA A 180 -10.76 3.47 -11.85
N GLY A 181 -9.91 3.18 -12.83
CA GLY A 181 -10.11 3.55 -14.24
C GLY A 181 -11.43 3.05 -14.81
N VAL A 182 -11.73 1.76 -14.59
CA VAL A 182 -12.96 1.16 -15.08
C VAL A 182 -14.19 1.68 -14.32
N LEU A 183 -14.09 1.85 -12.99
CA LEU A 183 -15.16 2.39 -12.15
C LEU A 183 -15.60 3.76 -12.64
N VAL A 184 -14.67 4.72 -12.78
CA VAL A 184 -15.05 6.09 -13.12
C VAL A 184 -15.62 6.20 -14.53
N ASN A 185 -15.08 5.42 -15.47
CA ASN A 185 -15.55 5.40 -16.85
C ASN A 185 -16.91 4.72 -17.02
N LYS A 186 -17.17 3.59 -16.34
CA LYS A 186 -18.48 2.92 -16.38
C LYS A 186 -19.58 3.72 -15.65
N ASN A 187 -19.22 4.70 -14.85
CA ASN A 187 -20.14 5.50 -14.04
C ASN A 187 -20.00 7.01 -14.34
N SER A 188 -19.84 7.36 -15.61
CA SER A 188 -19.64 8.72 -16.09
C SER A 188 -20.76 9.70 -15.72
N ASN A 189 -21.95 9.20 -15.41
CA ASN A 189 -23.09 10.02 -14.97
C ASN A 189 -22.94 10.53 -13.52
N PHE A 190 -22.12 9.86 -12.71
CA PHE A 190 -21.81 10.27 -11.36
C PHE A 190 -20.50 11.07 -11.32
N PHE A 191 -19.41 10.49 -11.84
CA PHE A 191 -18.10 11.13 -11.76
C PHE A 191 -17.96 12.24 -12.80
N LYS A 192 -17.40 13.38 -12.37
CA LYS A 192 -17.15 14.51 -13.26
C LYS A 192 -15.79 14.38 -13.93
N THR A 193 -15.71 14.80 -15.19
CA THR A 193 -14.42 14.94 -15.86
C THR A 193 -13.76 16.27 -15.50
N THR A 194 -12.45 16.25 -15.43
CA THR A 194 -11.59 17.44 -15.39
C THR A 194 -10.83 17.57 -16.71
N LYS A 195 -10.40 18.78 -17.05
CA LYS A 195 -9.60 19.02 -18.24
C LYS A 195 -8.12 19.04 -17.90
N VAL A 196 -7.32 18.32 -18.68
CA VAL A 196 -5.86 18.44 -18.68
C VAL A 196 -5.42 18.80 -20.08
N GLY A 197 -4.99 20.05 -20.27
CA GLY A 197 -4.97 20.68 -21.59
C GLY A 197 -6.39 20.69 -22.18
N ASP A 198 -6.52 20.25 -23.42
CA ASP A 198 -7.81 20.15 -24.12
C ASP A 198 -8.47 18.76 -24.00
N VAL A 199 -7.92 17.87 -23.17
CA VAL A 199 -8.40 16.49 -23.03
C VAL A 199 -9.26 16.34 -21.77
N ASP A 200 -10.47 15.81 -21.94
CA ASP A 200 -11.30 15.37 -20.83
C ASP A 200 -10.71 14.12 -20.17
N THR A 201 -10.54 14.18 -18.85
CA THR A 201 -9.99 13.10 -18.03
C THR A 201 -10.81 12.91 -16.76
N TYR A 202 -10.67 11.78 -16.09
CA TYR A 202 -11.15 11.62 -14.72
C TYR A 202 -10.01 11.86 -13.73
N GLY A 203 -10.20 12.82 -12.83
CA GLY A 203 -9.21 13.13 -11.79
C GLY A 203 -9.21 12.07 -10.70
N ILE A 204 -8.04 11.49 -10.41
CA ILE A 204 -7.81 10.61 -9.27
C ILE A 204 -6.75 11.24 -8.35
N GLY A 205 -6.91 11.09 -7.05
CA GLY A 205 -5.95 11.57 -6.06
C GLY A 205 -5.68 10.52 -4.99
N ALA A 206 -4.59 10.68 -4.26
CA ALA A 206 -4.27 9.86 -3.10
C ALA A 206 -3.46 10.69 -2.11
N TYR A 207 -3.46 10.27 -0.85
CA TYR A 207 -2.57 10.82 0.16
C TYR A 207 -2.16 9.72 1.13
N VAL A 208 -1.03 9.90 1.81
CA VAL A 208 -0.53 8.95 2.82
C VAL A 208 -0.65 9.53 4.23
N GLY A 209 -0.82 8.66 5.21
CA GLY A 209 -0.71 9.04 6.62
C GLY A 209 0.72 9.50 6.94
N LEU A 210 1.62 8.53 7.03
CA LEU A 210 3.06 8.74 7.09
C LEU A 210 3.73 8.28 5.79
N PRO A 211 4.76 8.95 5.27
CA PRO A 211 5.50 8.53 4.07
C PRO A 211 6.55 7.44 4.41
N ILE A 212 6.07 6.25 4.80
CA ILE A 212 6.90 5.09 5.16
C ILE A 212 6.84 4.02 4.05
N PRO A 213 7.79 3.08 3.97
CA PRO A 213 7.84 2.10 2.88
C PRO A 213 6.50 1.39 2.59
N SER A 214 5.72 1.04 3.62
CA SER A 214 4.44 0.34 3.44
C SER A 214 3.34 1.21 2.80
N THR A 215 3.25 2.50 3.13
CA THR A 215 2.27 3.43 2.53
C THR A 215 2.71 3.90 1.15
N ILE A 216 4.02 4.11 0.95
CA ILE A 216 4.58 4.47 -0.34
C ILE A 216 4.39 3.33 -1.36
N SER A 217 4.46 2.09 -0.91
CA SER A 217 4.16 0.93 -1.76
C SER A 217 2.73 0.96 -2.32
N PHE A 218 1.71 1.22 -1.50
CA PHE A 218 0.34 1.43 -1.97
C PHE A 218 0.24 2.56 -2.99
N LEU A 219 0.85 3.72 -2.68
CA LEU A 219 0.77 4.91 -3.53
C LEU A 219 1.37 4.67 -4.91
N ASN A 220 2.54 4.03 -4.95
CA ASN A 220 3.21 3.70 -6.20
C ASN A 220 2.44 2.65 -7.01
N GLY A 221 1.94 1.60 -6.37
CA GLY A 221 1.11 0.60 -7.03
C GLY A 221 -0.13 1.23 -7.68
N PHE A 222 -0.85 2.09 -6.94
CA PHE A 222 -2.04 2.78 -7.45
C PHE A 222 -1.75 3.61 -8.70
N ARG A 223 -0.65 4.40 -8.69
CA ARG A 223 -0.22 5.16 -9.86
C ARG A 223 0.12 4.28 -11.04
N MET A 224 0.86 3.20 -10.82
CA MET A 224 1.23 2.26 -11.87
C MET A 224 -0.01 1.60 -12.48
N GLY A 225 -1.02 1.27 -11.67
CA GLY A 225 -2.30 0.77 -12.15
C GLY A 225 -3.04 1.78 -13.04
N ALA A 226 -3.07 3.06 -12.65
CA ALA A 226 -3.67 4.12 -13.45
C ALA A 226 -2.95 4.36 -14.78
N ILE A 227 -1.60 4.30 -14.78
CA ILE A 227 -0.80 4.37 -16.00
C ILE A 227 -1.08 3.17 -16.90
N PHE A 228 -1.13 1.96 -16.33
CA PHE A 228 -1.46 0.74 -17.08
C PHE A 228 -2.83 0.85 -17.73
N PHE A 229 -3.82 1.35 -16.99
CA PHE A 229 -5.15 1.61 -17.52
C PHE A 229 -5.09 2.57 -18.72
N ASN A 230 -4.44 3.71 -18.59
CA ASN A 230 -4.31 4.71 -19.65
C ASN A 230 -3.60 4.18 -20.90
N GLN A 231 -2.56 3.36 -20.74
CA GLN A 231 -1.76 2.87 -21.85
C GLN A 231 -2.35 1.63 -22.53
N TYR A 232 -2.94 0.72 -21.76
CA TYR A 232 -3.31 -0.61 -22.27
C TYR A 232 -4.80 -0.86 -22.29
N ILE A 233 -5.60 -0.28 -21.39
CA ILE A 233 -7.03 -0.58 -21.29
C ILE A 233 -7.85 0.50 -21.99
N GLN A 234 -7.65 1.77 -21.64
CA GLN A 234 -8.41 2.90 -22.18
C GLN A 234 -8.41 2.94 -23.73
N PRO A 235 -7.29 2.73 -24.45
CA PRO A 235 -7.29 2.82 -25.91
C PRO A 235 -8.07 1.68 -26.59
N ARG A 236 -8.41 0.63 -25.86
CA ARG A 236 -9.07 -0.59 -26.35
C ARG A 236 -10.57 -0.63 -26.05
N VAL A 237 -11.07 0.29 -25.23
CA VAL A 237 -12.47 0.34 -24.82
C VAL A 237 -13.09 1.64 -25.30
N GLU A 238 -14.14 1.53 -26.11
CA GLU A 238 -14.85 2.67 -26.65
C GLU A 238 -15.45 3.55 -25.55
N GLY A 239 -15.32 4.87 -25.70
CA GLY A 239 -15.86 5.85 -24.78
C GLY A 239 -15.09 6.02 -23.46
N PHE A 240 -14.09 5.18 -23.18
CA PHE A 240 -13.25 5.36 -22.00
C PHE A 240 -12.34 6.58 -22.18
N LYS A 241 -12.30 7.44 -21.14
CA LYS A 241 -11.42 8.60 -20.99
C LYS A 241 -10.21 8.24 -20.13
N LYS A 242 -9.11 8.99 -20.33
CA LYS A 242 -7.89 8.84 -19.53
C LYS A 242 -8.13 9.25 -18.07
N LEU A 243 -7.33 8.69 -17.17
CA LEU A 243 -7.15 9.18 -15.81
C LEU A 243 -6.09 10.27 -15.77
N SER A 244 -6.31 11.27 -14.94
CA SER A 244 -5.32 12.30 -14.60
C SER A 244 -5.08 12.32 -13.10
N TRP A 245 -3.83 12.59 -12.70
CA TRP A 245 -3.49 12.70 -11.30
C TRP A 245 -3.77 14.10 -10.78
N VAL A 246 -4.43 14.15 -9.63
CA VAL A 246 -4.76 15.35 -8.90
C VAL A 246 -3.98 15.33 -7.60
N SER A 247 -3.25 16.40 -7.34
CA SER A 247 -2.56 16.66 -6.06
C SER A 247 -3.32 17.70 -5.25
N SER A 248 -3.18 17.67 -3.92
CA SER A 248 -3.77 18.69 -3.04
C SER A 248 -3.05 20.03 -3.16
N ASN A 249 -1.77 20.01 -3.55
CA ASN A 249 -1.02 21.24 -3.79
C ASN A 249 -1.40 21.84 -5.15
N ALA A 250 -1.52 23.18 -5.16
CA ALA A 250 -1.61 23.93 -6.40
C ALA A 250 -0.32 23.69 -7.21
N ALA A 251 -0.45 23.70 -8.54
CA ALA A 251 0.74 23.80 -9.37
C ALA A 251 1.45 25.12 -9.02
N ASP A 252 2.78 25.08 -8.92
CA ASP A 252 3.57 26.31 -8.82
C ASP A 252 3.37 27.17 -10.09
N ASN A 253 3.89 28.40 -10.07
CA ASN A 253 3.78 29.33 -11.20
C ASN A 253 4.43 28.80 -12.50
N ASN A 254 5.21 27.71 -12.43
CA ASN A 254 5.85 27.05 -13.55
C ASN A 254 5.06 25.81 -14.02
N GLY A 255 3.90 25.54 -13.44
CA GLY A 255 3.08 24.37 -13.75
C GLY A 255 3.57 23.08 -13.09
N ASN A 256 4.61 23.13 -12.25
CA ASN A 256 5.07 21.96 -11.50
C ASN A 256 4.11 21.72 -10.35
N ARG A 257 3.48 20.56 -10.35
CA ARG A 257 2.77 20.08 -9.17
C ARG A 257 3.78 19.39 -8.26
N ASP A 258 3.61 19.61 -6.97
CA ASP A 258 4.53 19.18 -5.93
C ASP A 258 4.80 17.67 -5.96
N THR A 259 5.86 17.24 -5.30
CA THR A 259 6.28 15.83 -5.31
C THR A 259 5.17 14.89 -4.83
N LEU A 260 5.20 13.61 -5.23
CA LEU A 260 4.22 12.59 -4.82
C LEU A 260 3.98 12.51 -3.29
N LEU A 261 4.97 12.93 -2.48
CA LEU A 261 4.94 12.91 -1.02
C LEU A 261 4.40 14.20 -0.40
N ALA A 262 4.02 15.18 -1.21
CA ALA A 262 3.43 16.42 -0.74
C ALA A 262 2.04 16.20 -0.13
N ASP A 263 1.31 15.18 -0.62
CA ASP A 263 0.00 14.78 -0.12
C ASP A 263 0.17 13.80 1.06
N LYS A 264 0.60 14.31 2.22
CA LYS A 264 0.77 13.54 3.46
C LYS A 264 0.16 14.22 4.68
N SER A 265 -0.47 13.45 5.57
CA SER A 265 -1.06 13.97 6.81
C SER A 265 -0.10 13.94 8.01
N ASP A 266 1.09 13.34 7.86
CA ASP A 266 2.16 13.18 8.86
C ASP A 266 1.78 12.37 10.12
N SER A 267 0.68 11.61 10.11
CA SER A 267 0.37 10.66 11.18
C SER A 267 -0.65 9.62 10.72
N PHE A 268 -0.97 8.64 11.59
CA PHE A 268 -2.14 7.78 11.46
C PHE A 268 -3.22 8.08 12.51
N ASN A 269 -3.14 9.24 13.17
CA ASN A 269 -4.13 9.63 14.17
C ASN A 269 -5.49 9.85 13.48
N ALA A 270 -6.55 9.22 14.00
CA ALA A 270 -7.91 9.31 13.48
C ALA A 270 -8.47 10.75 13.45
N THR A 271 -7.91 11.66 14.24
CA THR A 271 -8.33 13.07 14.33
C THR A 271 -7.35 14.05 13.66
N GLU A 272 -6.43 13.56 12.83
CA GLU A 272 -5.47 14.41 12.13
C GLU A 272 -6.15 15.29 11.07
N GLN A 273 -6.26 16.58 11.36
CA GLN A 273 -7.06 17.48 10.54
C GLN A 273 -6.42 17.81 9.19
N ARG A 274 -5.11 17.55 9.01
CA ARG A 274 -4.49 17.62 7.68
C ARG A 274 -5.17 16.69 6.67
N ALA A 275 -5.68 15.53 7.10
CA ALA A 275 -6.44 14.63 6.21
C ALA A 275 -7.70 15.30 5.63
N THR A 276 -8.41 16.08 6.46
CA THR A 276 -9.57 16.88 6.04
C THR A 276 -9.17 17.96 5.03
N THR A 277 -8.06 18.67 5.28
CA THR A 277 -7.55 19.72 4.39
C THR A 277 -7.16 19.16 3.03
N ILE A 278 -6.34 18.11 3.02
CA ILE A 278 -5.87 17.44 1.80
C ILE A 278 -7.05 16.91 0.98
N THR A 279 -8.02 16.24 1.62
CA THR A 279 -9.20 15.71 0.92
C THR A 279 -10.01 16.84 0.27
N ASN A 280 -10.23 17.96 0.97
CA ASN A 280 -10.94 19.12 0.40
C ASN A 280 -10.19 19.70 -0.80
N GLN A 281 -8.87 19.86 -0.69
CA GLN A 281 -8.05 20.39 -1.78
C GLN A 281 -8.02 19.47 -2.99
N LEU A 282 -7.96 18.15 -2.80
CA LEU A 282 -8.06 17.18 -3.89
C LEU A 282 -9.41 17.32 -4.62
N LEU A 283 -10.52 17.45 -3.90
CA LEU A 283 -11.84 17.68 -4.51
C LEU A 283 -11.88 18.98 -5.30
N GLN A 284 -11.41 20.09 -4.71
CA GLN A 284 -11.35 21.40 -5.34
C GLN A 284 -10.49 21.40 -6.61
N ASN A 285 -9.42 20.61 -6.61
CA ASN A 285 -8.51 20.44 -7.74
C ASN A 285 -9.01 19.43 -8.79
N GLY A 286 -10.22 18.87 -8.60
CA GLY A 286 -10.92 18.05 -9.60
C GLY A 286 -10.80 16.54 -9.39
N ALA A 287 -10.34 16.06 -8.23
CA ALA A 287 -10.37 14.64 -7.91
C ALA A 287 -11.81 14.15 -7.76
N SER A 288 -12.16 13.09 -8.49
CA SER A 288 -13.45 12.41 -8.43
C SER A 288 -13.35 11.04 -7.74
N LEU A 289 -12.14 10.55 -7.52
CA LEU A 289 -11.86 9.36 -6.72
C LEU A 289 -10.60 9.60 -5.89
N ILE A 290 -10.69 9.44 -4.58
CA ILE A 290 -9.58 9.73 -3.66
C ILE A 290 -9.19 8.45 -2.91
N TYR A 291 -7.89 8.16 -2.86
CA TYR A 291 -7.35 7.00 -2.18
C TYR A 291 -6.57 7.39 -0.91
N PRO A 292 -7.24 7.49 0.26
CA PRO A 292 -6.59 7.74 1.55
C PRO A 292 -5.81 6.52 2.05
N ILE A 293 -4.48 6.56 1.98
CA ILE A 293 -3.59 5.51 2.51
C ILE A 293 -3.15 5.91 3.93
N ALA A 294 -4.14 6.04 4.81
CA ALA A 294 -3.97 6.71 6.11
C ALA A 294 -4.76 6.06 7.26
N GLY A 295 -5.11 4.77 7.13
CA GLY A 295 -5.82 3.99 8.14
C GLY A 295 -7.12 4.68 8.59
N PRO A 296 -7.28 5.00 9.89
CA PRO A 296 -8.54 5.50 10.44
C PRO A 296 -8.92 6.91 9.94
N GLN A 297 -7.99 7.67 9.35
CA GLN A 297 -8.28 8.99 8.77
C GLN A 297 -9.25 8.92 7.57
N THR A 298 -9.48 7.73 7.01
CA THR A 298 -10.52 7.53 5.96
C THR A 298 -11.90 8.02 6.42
N ALA A 299 -12.21 7.93 7.71
CA ALA A 299 -13.46 8.48 8.26
C ALA A 299 -13.56 10.02 8.11
N LEU A 300 -12.45 10.75 8.28
CA LEU A 300 -12.41 12.19 8.04
C LEU A 300 -12.65 12.51 6.56
N SER A 301 -12.02 11.76 5.66
CA SER A 301 -12.25 11.90 4.22
C SER A 301 -13.72 11.63 3.84
N GLN A 302 -14.39 10.65 4.46
CA GLN A 302 -15.81 10.40 4.21
C GLN A 302 -16.67 11.61 4.58
N ASN A 303 -16.40 12.24 5.72
CA ASN A 303 -17.10 13.45 6.14
C ASN A 303 -16.90 14.61 5.15
N VAL A 304 -15.71 14.72 4.57
CA VAL A 304 -15.41 15.71 3.52
C VAL A 304 -16.22 15.45 2.24
N ILE A 305 -16.25 14.20 1.76
CA ILE A 305 -17.08 13.80 0.61
C ILE A 305 -18.54 14.19 0.85
N LEU A 306 -19.09 13.82 2.00
CA LEU A 306 -20.48 14.11 2.34
C LEU A 306 -20.78 15.60 2.41
N SER A 307 -19.89 16.37 3.03
CA SER A 307 -20.05 17.83 3.16
C SER A 307 -20.03 18.54 1.81
N ASN A 308 -19.35 17.96 0.81
CA ASN A 308 -19.19 18.51 -0.53
C ASN A 308 -20.06 17.82 -1.59
N ARG A 309 -20.95 16.88 -1.23
CA ARG A 309 -21.70 16.03 -2.18
C ARG A 309 -22.58 16.77 -3.19
N ASN A 310 -22.94 18.03 -2.91
CA ASN A 310 -23.74 18.87 -3.80
C ASN A 310 -22.89 19.63 -4.82
N THR A 311 -21.58 19.74 -4.59
CA THR A 311 -20.64 20.46 -5.46
C THR A 311 -19.70 19.49 -6.18
N HIS A 312 -19.25 18.47 -5.48
CA HIS A 312 -18.32 17.44 -5.94
C HIS A 312 -18.98 16.06 -5.88
N HIS A 313 -18.90 15.32 -6.98
CA HIS A 313 -19.33 13.93 -7.05
C HIS A 313 -18.11 13.04 -7.02
N ALA A 314 -17.76 12.61 -5.82
CA ALA A 314 -16.56 11.84 -5.58
C ALA A 314 -16.82 10.68 -4.62
N GLN A 315 -15.99 9.65 -4.71
CA GLN A 315 -15.95 8.53 -3.78
C GLN A 315 -14.52 8.34 -3.26
N LEU A 316 -14.39 7.51 -2.24
CA LEU A 316 -13.13 7.05 -1.70
C LEU A 316 -12.84 5.61 -2.11
N ILE A 317 -11.56 5.27 -2.05
CA ILE A 317 -11.08 3.88 -2.04
C ILE A 317 -10.58 3.58 -0.63
N GLY A 318 -11.04 2.47 -0.03
CA GLY A 318 -10.59 2.05 1.31
C GLY A 318 -9.24 1.33 1.31
N VAL A 319 -8.66 1.16 2.50
CA VAL A 319 -7.42 0.39 2.73
C VAL A 319 -7.58 -0.65 3.83
N ASP A 320 -6.64 -1.60 3.86
CA ASP A 320 -6.49 -2.71 4.81
C ASP A 320 -7.62 -3.74 4.79
N THR A 321 -8.87 -3.32 4.99
CA THR A 321 -10.05 -4.18 4.94
C THR A 321 -11.00 -3.75 3.81
N ALA A 322 -12.04 -4.54 3.55
CA ALA A 322 -13.14 -4.17 2.65
C ALA A 322 -14.03 -3.10 3.30
N GLN A 323 -13.52 -1.87 3.39
CA GLN A 323 -14.12 -0.77 4.15
C GLN A 323 -15.52 -0.41 3.62
N GLU A 324 -15.81 -0.62 2.34
CA GLU A 324 -17.15 -0.42 1.78
C GLU A 324 -18.23 -1.27 2.47
N ASN A 325 -17.86 -2.37 3.15
CA ASN A 325 -18.78 -3.25 3.87
C ASN A 325 -18.93 -2.92 5.35
N LEU A 326 -18.18 -1.94 5.87
CA LEU A 326 -18.27 -1.53 7.27
C LEU A 326 -19.59 -0.80 7.53
N ALA A 327 -20.16 -1.02 8.72
CA ALA A 327 -21.36 -0.31 9.17
C ALA A 327 -21.14 1.20 9.33
N THR A 328 -19.89 1.63 9.49
CA THR A 328 -19.48 3.03 9.58
C THR A 328 -19.37 3.72 8.23
N THR A 329 -19.36 2.95 7.13
CA THR A 329 -19.31 3.52 5.79
C THR A 329 -20.63 4.20 5.48
N GLN A 330 -20.54 5.48 5.17
CA GLN A 330 -21.69 6.34 5.04
C GLN A 330 -22.37 6.18 3.67
N PRO A 331 -23.70 6.30 3.59
CA PRO A 331 -24.42 6.30 2.33
C PRO A 331 -24.10 7.55 1.51
N LEU A 332 -24.03 7.40 0.18
CA LEU A 332 -23.85 8.50 -0.77
C LEU A 332 -24.80 8.30 -1.96
N GLN A 333 -25.82 9.14 -2.04
CA GLN A 333 -26.86 9.04 -3.07
C GLN A 333 -26.28 9.24 -4.48
N GLY A 334 -26.70 8.39 -5.43
CA GLY A 334 -26.28 8.45 -6.82
C GLY A 334 -24.88 7.90 -7.09
N ALA A 335 -24.10 7.63 -6.04
CA ALA A 335 -22.78 7.02 -6.19
C ALA A 335 -22.89 5.53 -6.55
N PRO A 336 -21.95 4.98 -7.33
CA PRO A 336 -21.81 3.53 -7.53
C PRO A 336 -21.77 2.78 -6.20
N GLY A 337 -22.68 1.81 -6.02
CA GLY A 337 -22.83 1.08 -4.75
C GLY A 337 -23.46 1.88 -3.61
N GLY A 338 -23.87 3.13 -3.83
CA GLY A 338 -24.65 3.95 -2.90
C GLY A 338 -23.90 4.38 -1.62
N LYS A 339 -22.57 4.33 -1.63
CA LYS A 339 -21.71 4.54 -0.45
C LYS A 339 -20.58 5.54 -0.72
N THR A 340 -20.03 6.14 0.32
CA THR A 340 -18.87 7.03 0.24
C THR A 340 -17.59 6.32 -0.18
N ILE A 341 -17.46 5.03 0.13
CA ILE A 341 -16.34 4.16 -0.29
C ILE A 341 -16.83 3.23 -1.39
N ALA A 342 -16.18 3.25 -2.55
CA ALA A 342 -16.57 2.46 -3.71
C ALA A 342 -16.11 0.99 -3.61
N PHE A 343 -14.85 0.81 -3.22
CA PHE A 343 -14.19 -0.48 -2.97
C PHE A 343 -12.90 -0.23 -2.18
N SER A 344 -12.16 -1.29 -1.84
CA SER A 344 -10.95 -1.17 -1.03
C SER A 344 -9.79 -2.03 -1.54
N THR A 345 -8.57 -1.55 -1.32
CA THR A 345 -7.36 -2.38 -1.39
C THR A 345 -7.20 -3.11 -0.07
N VAL A 346 -7.18 -4.44 -0.09
CA VAL A 346 -7.17 -5.29 1.11
C VAL A 346 -5.74 -5.71 1.42
N LYS A 347 -5.31 -5.47 2.66
CA LYS A 347 -4.14 -6.05 3.30
C LYS A 347 -4.66 -7.12 4.27
N ALA A 348 -4.61 -8.39 3.86
CA ALA A 348 -5.24 -9.50 4.58
C ALA A 348 -4.39 -9.93 5.79
N LEU A 349 -4.30 -9.04 6.78
CA LEU A 349 -3.56 -9.23 8.04
C LEU A 349 -4.11 -10.44 8.80
N ASP A 350 -5.42 -10.65 8.72
CA ASP A 350 -6.14 -11.79 9.28
C ASP A 350 -5.62 -13.10 8.69
N VAL A 351 -5.60 -13.22 7.36
CA VAL A 351 -5.09 -14.39 6.63
C VAL A 351 -3.62 -14.63 6.95
N ALA A 352 -2.81 -13.57 6.97
CA ALA A 352 -1.37 -13.68 7.20
C ALA A 352 -1.05 -14.13 8.65
N VAL A 353 -1.72 -13.54 9.65
CA VAL A 353 -1.55 -13.89 11.07
C VAL A 353 -2.08 -15.30 11.34
N ASP A 354 -3.28 -15.63 10.87
CA ASP A 354 -3.88 -16.97 11.01
C ASP A 354 -2.98 -18.05 10.38
N SER A 355 -2.53 -17.83 9.14
CA SER A 355 -1.66 -18.77 8.42
C SER A 355 -0.32 -18.94 9.12
N THR A 356 0.27 -17.87 9.63
CA THR A 356 1.55 -17.91 10.37
C THR A 356 1.40 -18.66 11.69
N LEU A 357 0.34 -18.41 12.46
CA LEU A 357 0.04 -19.15 13.69
C LEU A 357 -0.20 -20.65 13.40
N LYS A 358 -0.93 -20.99 12.34
CA LYS A 358 -1.08 -22.38 11.88
C LYS A 358 0.24 -22.99 11.48
N ALA A 359 1.12 -22.24 10.82
CA ALA A 359 2.44 -22.74 10.43
C ALA A 359 3.32 -23.03 11.66
N ILE A 360 3.28 -22.16 12.68
CA ILE A 360 3.94 -22.37 13.97
C ILE A 360 3.38 -23.62 14.67
N GLN A 361 2.06 -23.75 14.74
CA GLN A 361 1.38 -24.86 15.43
C GLN A 361 1.63 -26.22 14.74
N LYS A 362 1.70 -26.23 13.40
CA LYS A 362 1.93 -27.45 12.61
C LYS A 362 3.40 -27.77 12.37
N GLY A 363 4.30 -26.79 12.51
CA GLY A 363 5.71 -26.91 12.14
C GLY A 363 5.95 -27.00 10.62
N GLN A 364 5.00 -26.57 9.79
CA GLN A 364 5.11 -26.60 8.32
C GLN A 364 4.35 -25.42 7.69
N PRO A 365 4.67 -25.01 6.44
CA PRO A 365 4.06 -23.84 5.83
C PRO A 365 2.54 -24.00 5.63
N VAL A 366 1.80 -22.90 5.76
CA VAL A 366 0.36 -22.84 5.52
C VAL A 366 0.07 -21.64 4.64
N ASN A 367 -0.59 -21.86 3.51
CA ASN A 367 -0.92 -20.82 2.54
C ASN A 367 0.31 -19.95 2.13
N GLY A 368 1.49 -20.58 2.00
CA GLY A 368 2.74 -19.87 1.67
C GLY A 368 3.35 -19.05 2.81
N PHE A 369 2.78 -19.08 4.02
CA PHE A 369 3.37 -18.50 5.23
C PHE A 369 4.08 -19.57 6.05
N TYR A 370 5.24 -19.20 6.61
CA TYR A 370 6.15 -20.01 7.39
C TYR A 370 6.18 -19.53 8.85
N GLY A 371 6.51 -20.45 9.77
CA GLY A 371 6.65 -20.16 11.20
C GLY A 371 7.93 -19.37 11.53
N TYR A 372 8.48 -19.59 12.73
CA TYR A 372 9.65 -18.84 13.20
C TYR A 372 10.89 -19.03 12.32
N GLY A 373 11.74 -18.01 12.28
CA GLY A 373 12.92 -17.95 11.45
C GLY A 373 12.68 -17.39 10.05
N TRP A 374 11.48 -16.94 9.69
CA TRP A 374 11.17 -16.55 8.32
C TRP A 374 10.74 -15.09 8.21
N ASN A 375 11.21 -14.42 7.15
CA ASN A 375 10.59 -13.22 6.60
C ASN A 375 9.57 -13.65 5.53
N ASN A 376 8.29 -13.62 5.88
CA ASN A 376 7.19 -13.95 5.01
C ASN A 376 6.80 -12.76 4.13
N LEU A 377 6.38 -13.07 2.89
CA LEU A 377 5.83 -12.09 1.96
C LEU A 377 4.36 -12.41 1.65
N ALA A 378 3.47 -11.51 2.04
CA ALA A 378 2.07 -11.51 1.68
C ALA A 378 1.89 -10.92 0.26
N THR A 379 1.32 -11.69 -0.64
CA THR A 379 1.22 -11.40 -2.08
C THR A 379 -0.22 -11.63 -2.58
N LEU A 380 -0.49 -11.25 -3.83
CA LEU A 380 -1.74 -11.64 -4.51
C LEU A 380 -1.88 -13.17 -4.62
N ALA A 381 -0.77 -13.89 -4.83
CA ALA A 381 -0.80 -15.33 -5.09
C ALA A 381 -1.16 -16.16 -3.85
N ASN A 382 -0.76 -15.71 -2.66
CA ASN A 382 -1.12 -16.34 -1.39
C ASN A 382 -2.28 -15.64 -0.66
N GLY A 383 -2.93 -14.67 -1.31
CA GLY A 383 -4.07 -13.94 -0.74
C GLY A 383 -3.71 -13.03 0.43
N GLY A 384 -2.43 -12.75 0.67
CA GLY A 384 -1.99 -11.83 1.72
C GLY A 384 -2.27 -10.35 1.40
N VAL A 385 -2.41 -10.02 0.11
CA VAL A 385 -2.98 -8.74 -0.35
C VAL A 385 -3.99 -9.03 -1.47
N SER A 386 -5.00 -8.17 -1.64
CA SER A 386 -6.01 -8.32 -2.69
C SER A 386 -6.72 -6.99 -2.98
N LEU A 387 -7.57 -7.00 -3.99
CA LEU A 387 -8.67 -6.05 -4.14
C LEU A 387 -9.93 -6.63 -3.48
N SER A 388 -10.78 -5.79 -2.89
CA SER A 388 -12.07 -6.25 -2.33
C SER A 388 -13.00 -6.77 -3.43
N SER A 389 -14.01 -7.58 -3.09
CA SER A 389 -14.96 -8.12 -4.07
C SER A 389 -15.67 -7.02 -4.89
N ALA A 390 -15.98 -5.88 -4.26
CA ALA A 390 -16.56 -4.73 -4.97
C ALA A 390 -15.59 -4.15 -6.02
N GLY A 391 -14.29 -4.11 -5.71
CA GLY A 391 -13.26 -3.64 -6.65
C GLY A 391 -12.95 -4.66 -7.73
N LEU A 392 -12.94 -5.96 -7.40
CA LEU A 392 -12.72 -7.04 -8.38
C LEU A 392 -13.71 -6.93 -9.55
N ALA A 393 -14.97 -6.58 -9.29
CA ALA A 393 -15.99 -6.37 -10.32
C ALA A 393 -15.62 -5.33 -11.40
N TYR A 394 -14.61 -4.49 -11.15
CA TYR A 394 -14.09 -3.50 -12.09
C TYR A 394 -12.75 -3.90 -12.74
N LEU A 395 -12.16 -5.04 -12.38
CA LEU A 395 -10.96 -5.53 -13.06
C LEU A 395 -11.33 -6.22 -14.37
N PRO A 396 -10.82 -5.76 -15.53
CA PRO A 396 -11.02 -6.41 -16.81
C PRO A 396 -10.40 -7.80 -16.89
N ASN A 397 -11.06 -8.71 -17.60
CA ASN A 397 -10.41 -9.91 -18.09
C ASN A 397 -9.48 -9.52 -19.25
N LEU A 398 -8.18 -9.58 -19.02
CA LEU A 398 -7.20 -9.14 -20.01
C LEU A 398 -7.12 -10.08 -21.21
N THR A 399 -7.33 -11.38 -21.03
CA THR A 399 -7.38 -12.31 -22.17
C THR A 399 -8.49 -11.91 -23.13
N ASP A 400 -9.67 -11.60 -22.60
CA ASP A 400 -10.81 -11.15 -23.40
C ASP A 400 -10.51 -9.82 -24.11
N LEU A 401 -9.98 -8.84 -23.36
CA LEU A 401 -9.63 -7.52 -23.88
C LEU A 401 -8.62 -7.61 -25.03
N PHE A 402 -7.50 -8.32 -24.84
CA PHE A 402 -6.41 -8.38 -25.83
C PHE A 402 -6.70 -9.31 -27.01
N THR A 403 -7.64 -10.25 -26.89
CA THR A 403 -8.04 -11.12 -28.01
C THR A 403 -9.14 -10.51 -28.88
N LYS A 404 -10.01 -9.68 -28.29
CA LYS A 404 -11.12 -9.02 -29.02
C LYS A 404 -10.74 -7.69 -29.69
N THR A 405 -9.60 -7.11 -29.30
CA THR A 405 -9.12 -5.82 -29.82
C THR A 405 -7.85 -5.99 -30.62
N SER A 406 -7.59 -5.09 -31.56
CA SER A 406 -6.29 -5.03 -32.24
C SER A 406 -5.28 -4.27 -31.37
N THR A 407 -3.99 -4.50 -31.60
CA THR A 407 -2.95 -3.63 -31.05
C THR A 407 -3.27 -2.19 -31.44
N PRO A 408 -3.38 -1.24 -30.49
CA PRO A 408 -3.52 0.16 -30.82
C PRO A 408 -2.37 0.53 -31.74
N ALA A 409 -2.68 1.14 -32.89
CA ALA A 409 -1.69 1.87 -33.66
C ALA A 409 -0.92 2.75 -32.67
N THR A 410 0.39 2.58 -32.59
CA THR A 410 1.29 3.40 -31.75
C THR A 410 1.07 4.86 -32.10
N ALA A 411 0.24 5.55 -31.33
CA ALA A 411 0.16 6.99 -31.37
C ALA A 411 1.45 7.50 -30.72
N ASP A 412 2.19 8.32 -31.47
CA ASP A 412 3.52 8.87 -31.16
C ASP A 412 4.71 7.90 -31.14
N GLN A 413 5.12 7.46 -32.34
CA GLN A 413 6.56 7.49 -32.65
C GLN A 413 6.88 8.82 -33.33
N THR A 414 7.03 9.88 -32.55
CA THR A 414 7.91 10.97 -33.01
C THR A 414 9.35 10.47 -32.88
N THR A 415 10.07 10.57 -33.99
CA THR A 415 11.45 10.15 -34.23
C THR A 415 12.36 10.31 -33.00
N PRO A 416 13.23 9.34 -32.66
CA PRO A 416 14.24 9.53 -31.61
C PRO A 416 15.06 10.78 -31.93
N ARG A 417 14.99 11.81 -31.09
CA ARG A 417 15.93 12.93 -31.18
C ARG A 417 17.32 12.36 -30.91
N GLN A 418 18.23 12.57 -31.87
CA GLN A 418 19.65 12.31 -31.70
C GLN A 418 20.15 12.84 -30.36
N GLU A 419 20.82 11.98 -29.60
CA GLU A 419 21.61 12.35 -28.43
C GLU A 419 22.59 13.46 -28.84
N MET A 420 22.42 14.65 -28.29
CA MET A 420 23.50 15.64 -28.27
C MET A 420 24.43 15.25 -27.13
N SER A 421 25.67 14.92 -27.50
CA SER A 421 26.77 14.61 -26.59
C SER A 421 27.09 15.81 -25.71
N ASP A 422 27.08 15.62 -24.39
CA ASP A 422 27.64 16.54 -23.41
C ASP A 422 29.16 16.63 -23.59
N GLN A 423 29.65 17.80 -24.02
CA GLN A 423 31.03 18.21 -23.79
C GLN A 423 31.12 18.93 -22.45
N SER A 424 31.74 18.27 -21.48
CA SER A 424 32.20 18.87 -20.23
C SER A 424 33.35 19.85 -20.47
N SER A 425 33.25 21.06 -19.93
CA SER A 425 34.43 21.88 -19.63
C SER A 425 34.38 22.37 -18.18
N ASP A 426 35.29 21.80 -17.40
CA ASP A 426 35.83 22.28 -16.13
C ASP A 426 36.13 23.79 -16.13
N GLN A 427 35.82 24.49 -15.02
CA GLN A 427 36.81 25.26 -14.22
C GLN A 427 36.16 26.08 -13.08
N SER A 428 36.26 25.52 -11.87
CA SER A 428 36.93 26.06 -10.68
C SER A 428 36.93 27.58 -10.35
N SER A 429 36.32 27.86 -9.19
CA SER A 429 36.79 28.68 -8.05
C SER A 429 36.99 30.20 -8.16
N GLY A 430 36.29 30.95 -7.28
CA GLY A 430 36.76 32.24 -6.78
C GLY A 430 35.67 33.10 -6.11
N THR A 431 35.62 33.08 -4.78
CA THR A 431 34.96 34.11 -3.92
C THR A 431 36.05 34.80 -3.07
N PRO A 432 35.81 35.90 -2.33
CA PRO A 432 34.70 36.86 -2.34
C PRO A 432 35.12 38.36 -2.17
N ALA A 433 34.08 39.21 -2.04
CA ALA A 433 34.00 40.47 -1.29
C ALA A 433 34.16 41.79 -2.08
N MET A 434 33.07 42.58 -2.12
CA MET A 434 33.00 43.84 -1.39
C MET A 434 31.58 44.44 -1.39
N THR A 435 31.32 45.12 -0.28
CA THR A 435 30.22 45.98 0.15
C THR A 435 29.83 47.12 -0.80
N GLY A 436 28.56 47.54 -0.80
CA GLY A 436 28.17 48.84 -1.34
C GLY A 436 26.64 49.07 -1.40
N THR A 437 26.17 50.00 -0.58
CA THR A 437 24.77 50.34 -0.28
C THR A 437 24.19 51.41 -1.24
N MET A 438 22.86 51.46 -1.31
CA MET A 438 21.96 52.62 -1.51
C MET A 438 21.23 52.84 -2.85
N ASN A 439 19.89 52.75 -2.71
CA ASN A 439 18.81 53.66 -3.15
C ASN A 439 18.59 54.02 -4.62
N GLY A 440 17.31 53.93 -5.03
CA GLY A 440 16.76 54.74 -6.11
C GLY A 440 15.43 54.25 -6.69
N GLN A 441 14.30 54.71 -6.12
CA GLN A 441 12.98 54.74 -6.76
C GLN A 441 13.01 55.48 -8.11
N ALA A 442 12.22 55.05 -9.10
CA ALA A 442 11.02 55.79 -9.55
C ALA A 442 10.49 55.33 -10.93
N ASN A 443 9.16 55.33 -11.00
CA ASN A 443 8.22 55.17 -12.11
C ASN A 443 8.57 55.84 -13.46
N GLY A 444 8.01 55.28 -14.53
CA GLY A 444 7.11 56.06 -15.41
C GLY A 444 7.20 55.85 -16.93
N GLY A 445 6.01 55.61 -17.54
CA GLY A 445 5.64 56.00 -18.91
C GLY A 445 5.82 54.94 -20.00
N THR A 446 4.80 54.38 -20.67
CA THR A 446 3.69 54.87 -21.54
C THR A 446 3.98 54.73 -23.04
N GLU A 447 3.00 54.13 -23.74
CA GLU A 447 2.62 54.30 -25.16
C GLU A 447 3.57 53.73 -26.25
N SER A 448 3.16 53.37 -27.46
CA SER A 448 1.90 53.03 -28.16
C SER A 448 2.29 52.80 -29.64
N MET A 449 1.46 52.07 -30.41
CA MET A 449 1.40 52.03 -31.90
C MET A 449 2.61 51.39 -32.62
N MET A 450 2.53 50.89 -33.86
CA MET A 450 1.53 50.35 -34.79
C MET A 450 2.36 49.71 -35.92
N ALA A 451 1.79 48.69 -36.56
CA ALA A 451 1.91 48.29 -37.97
C ALA A 451 3.11 48.77 -38.83
N MET A 452 3.75 47.84 -39.56
CA MET A 452 3.54 47.65 -41.01
C MET A 452 4.48 46.59 -41.63
N SER A 453 3.87 45.77 -42.49
CA SER A 453 4.34 45.12 -43.72
C SER A 453 5.80 45.22 -44.16
N MET A 454 6.34 44.11 -44.70
CA MET A 454 6.73 44.04 -46.13
C MET A 454 7.06 42.60 -46.59
N MET A 455 6.56 42.29 -47.78
CA MET A 455 6.91 41.15 -48.64
C MET A 455 8.36 41.22 -49.12
N MET A 456 8.97 40.06 -49.41
CA MET A 456 9.75 39.83 -50.64
C MET A 456 9.76 38.34 -50.95
N ALA A 457 9.49 38.02 -52.21
CA ALA A 457 9.57 36.70 -52.83
C ALA A 457 10.92 36.56 -53.54
N GLU A 458 11.44 35.34 -53.70
CA GLU A 458 12.12 34.97 -54.95
C GLU A 458 12.24 33.46 -55.13
N ALA A 459 12.24 33.06 -56.41
CA ALA A 459 12.01 31.72 -56.93
C ALA A 459 13.31 30.94 -57.15
N GLY A 460 13.19 29.61 -57.26
CA GLY A 460 14.24 28.73 -57.75
C GLY A 460 13.69 27.37 -58.16
N VAL A 461 13.40 27.22 -59.46
CA VAL A 461 12.97 25.97 -60.13
C VAL A 461 14.21 25.17 -60.53
N SER A 462 14.19 23.84 -60.33
CA SER A 462 15.05 22.89 -61.04
C SER A 462 14.35 21.54 -61.18
N THR A 463 14.37 21.03 -62.42
CA THR A 463 13.59 19.92 -62.97
C THR A 463 14.31 18.57 -62.98
N ALA A 464 13.54 17.51 -62.64
CA ALA A 464 13.42 16.19 -63.30
C ALA A 464 14.19 14.98 -62.70
N PRO A 465 13.80 13.69 -62.97
CA PRO A 465 12.64 13.18 -63.74
C PRO A 465 11.77 12.10 -63.03
N ASN A 466 10.59 11.87 -63.60
CA ASN A 466 9.62 10.80 -63.29
C ASN A 466 10.17 9.37 -63.45
N MET A 467 9.80 8.48 -62.52
CA MET A 467 9.78 7.02 -62.71
C MET A 467 8.38 6.44 -62.43
N PRO A 468 8.01 5.30 -63.04
CA PRO A 468 6.62 4.87 -63.18
C PRO A 468 6.05 4.21 -61.93
N ALA A 469 4.76 4.45 -61.71
CA ALA A 469 3.96 3.88 -60.65
C ALA A 469 3.87 2.34 -60.74
N THR A 470 4.32 1.66 -59.69
CA THR A 470 3.99 0.26 -59.41
C THR A 470 2.97 0.19 -58.29
N SER A 471 1.76 -0.25 -58.64
CA SER A 471 0.73 -0.90 -57.83
C SER A 471 0.66 -0.51 -56.34
N SER A 472 -0.20 0.46 -56.02
CA SER A 472 -0.72 0.65 -54.67
C SER A 472 -1.62 -0.53 -54.29
N THR A 473 -1.08 -1.49 -53.54
CA THR A 473 -1.91 -2.34 -52.67
C THR A 473 -2.65 -1.39 -51.72
N PRO A 474 -3.99 -1.41 -51.63
CA PRO A 474 -4.69 -0.54 -50.70
C PRO A 474 -4.16 -0.84 -49.30
N ALA A 475 -3.58 0.17 -48.64
CA ALA A 475 -3.21 0.08 -47.24
C ALA A 475 -4.48 -0.33 -46.51
N ALA A 476 -4.51 -1.55 -45.98
CA ALA A 476 -5.56 -2.00 -45.10
C ALA A 476 -5.59 -1.00 -43.94
N THR A 477 -6.58 -0.12 -43.94
CA THR A 477 -6.92 0.70 -42.79
C THR A 477 -7.33 -0.28 -41.70
N THR A 478 -6.35 -0.75 -40.94
CA THR A 478 -6.55 -1.46 -39.69
C THR A 478 -7.19 -0.47 -38.74
N THR A 479 -8.51 -0.38 -38.81
CA THR A 479 -9.33 0.31 -37.82
C THR A 479 -8.99 -0.36 -36.50
N ASN A 480 -8.45 0.43 -35.56
CA ASN A 480 -8.16 -0.04 -34.21
C ASN A 480 -9.48 -0.56 -33.63
N LYS A 481 -9.60 -1.89 -33.53
CA LYS A 481 -10.84 -2.52 -33.07
C LYS A 481 -10.92 -2.31 -31.57
N GLN A 482 -11.78 -1.37 -31.15
CA GLN A 482 -12.19 -1.21 -29.76
C GLN A 482 -13.36 -2.14 -29.45
N ILE A 483 -13.48 -2.56 -28.19
CA ILE A 483 -14.71 -3.18 -27.69
C ILE A 483 -15.59 -2.12 -27.03
N SER A 484 -16.91 -2.31 -27.07
CA SER A 484 -17.81 -1.42 -26.35
C SER A 484 -17.59 -1.55 -24.84
N ALA A 485 -17.84 -0.48 -24.08
CA ALA A 485 -17.76 -0.50 -22.62
C ALA A 485 -18.67 -1.56 -21.97
N ASN A 486 -19.80 -1.89 -22.62
CA ASN A 486 -20.74 -2.90 -22.18
C ASN A 486 -20.25 -4.34 -22.43
N ASP A 487 -19.43 -4.53 -23.46
CA ASP A 487 -18.85 -5.84 -23.81
C ASP A 487 -17.56 -6.14 -23.03
N LEU A 488 -17.04 -5.18 -22.26
CA LEU A 488 -15.88 -5.36 -21.41
C LEU A 488 -16.21 -6.35 -20.28
N VAL A 489 -15.77 -7.60 -20.45
CA VAL A 489 -15.87 -8.65 -19.43
C VAL A 489 -14.98 -8.28 -18.25
N THR A 490 -15.59 -8.14 -17.08
CA THR A 490 -14.89 -7.91 -15.82
C THR A 490 -14.90 -9.16 -14.94
N THR A 491 -14.22 -9.07 -13.80
CA THR A 491 -14.07 -10.19 -12.88
C THR A 491 -15.40 -10.53 -12.21
N THR A 492 -15.63 -11.83 -12.05
CA THR A 492 -16.73 -12.46 -11.33
C THR A 492 -16.15 -13.48 -10.36
N GLU A 493 -16.97 -13.97 -9.42
CA GLU A 493 -16.54 -15.05 -8.52
C GLU A 493 -16.05 -16.30 -9.28
N ALA A 494 -16.64 -16.59 -10.45
CA ALA A 494 -16.29 -17.74 -11.25
C ALA A 494 -14.92 -17.63 -11.95
N ASN A 495 -14.44 -16.42 -12.24
CA ASN A 495 -13.20 -16.20 -12.98
C ASN A 495 -12.12 -15.43 -12.20
N LYS A 496 -12.36 -15.05 -10.94
CA LYS A 496 -11.45 -14.21 -10.15
C LYS A 496 -10.02 -14.73 -10.06
N THR A 497 -9.83 -16.03 -9.81
CA THR A 497 -8.49 -16.60 -9.70
C THR A 497 -7.74 -16.48 -11.03
N MET A 498 -8.41 -16.76 -12.14
CA MET A 498 -7.82 -16.61 -13.48
C MET A 498 -7.46 -15.15 -13.76
N VAL A 499 -8.36 -14.20 -13.52
CA VAL A 499 -8.10 -12.78 -13.78
C VAL A 499 -6.96 -12.26 -12.90
N ILE A 500 -6.96 -12.55 -11.60
CA ILE A 500 -5.85 -12.20 -10.70
C ILE A 500 -4.53 -12.77 -11.21
N MET A 501 -4.50 -14.04 -11.64
CA MET A 501 -3.29 -14.66 -12.17
C MET A 501 -2.78 -14.02 -13.48
N GLN A 502 -3.66 -13.48 -14.33
CA GLN A 502 -3.24 -12.71 -15.50
C GLN A 502 -2.43 -11.47 -15.09
N TYR A 503 -2.89 -10.75 -14.07
CA TYR A 503 -2.19 -9.59 -13.54
C TYR A 503 -0.91 -9.97 -12.79
N VAL A 504 -0.92 -11.05 -12.00
CA VAL A 504 0.29 -11.60 -11.37
C VAL A 504 1.35 -11.88 -12.44
N ASN A 505 0.98 -12.49 -13.55
CA ASN A 505 1.91 -12.76 -14.65
C ASN A 505 2.42 -11.47 -15.32
N ILE A 506 1.62 -10.41 -15.38
CA ILE A 506 2.09 -9.09 -15.87
C ILE A 506 3.13 -8.51 -14.93
N LEU A 507 2.83 -8.48 -13.63
CA LEU A 507 3.73 -7.94 -12.61
C LEU A 507 5.03 -8.75 -12.48
N ALA A 508 4.99 -10.04 -12.83
CA ALA A 508 6.16 -10.90 -12.91
C ALA A 508 6.95 -10.77 -14.22
N GLY A 509 6.44 -10.04 -15.22
CA GLY A 509 7.02 -9.94 -16.56
C GLY A 509 6.89 -11.23 -17.39
N THR A 510 6.08 -12.19 -16.96
CA THR A 510 5.89 -13.50 -17.60
C THR A 510 4.64 -13.57 -18.50
N SER A 511 3.81 -12.53 -18.48
CA SER A 511 2.57 -12.47 -19.27
C SER A 511 2.85 -12.49 -20.77
N THR A 512 2.14 -13.37 -21.49
CA THR A 512 2.15 -13.42 -22.95
C THR A 512 1.16 -12.44 -23.59
N LEU A 513 0.26 -11.83 -22.80
CA LEU A 513 -0.78 -10.92 -23.28
C LEU A 513 -0.24 -9.56 -23.72
N LEU A 514 0.92 -9.14 -23.20
CA LEU A 514 1.58 -7.90 -23.57
C LEU A 514 2.64 -8.14 -24.66
N PRO A 515 2.91 -7.14 -25.54
CA PRO A 515 4.05 -7.16 -26.45
C PRO A 515 5.36 -7.41 -25.69
N ALA A 516 6.29 -8.17 -26.28
CA ALA A 516 7.53 -8.57 -25.61
C ALA A 516 8.33 -7.36 -25.05
N ALA A 517 8.41 -6.26 -25.83
CA ALA A 517 9.07 -5.02 -25.42
C ALA A 517 8.40 -4.32 -24.22
N SER A 518 7.13 -4.59 -23.95
CA SER A 518 6.39 -4.03 -22.82
C SER A 518 6.47 -4.90 -21.56
N ARG A 519 6.84 -6.18 -21.66
CA ARG A 519 6.79 -7.12 -20.52
C ARG A 519 7.79 -6.77 -19.42
N GLU A 520 8.99 -6.34 -19.79
CA GLU A 520 10.02 -5.89 -18.85
C GLU A 520 9.60 -4.60 -18.12
N ASN A 521 8.86 -3.70 -18.79
CA ASN A 521 8.43 -2.40 -18.25
C ASN A 521 7.35 -2.50 -17.16
N TRP A 522 6.79 -3.69 -16.92
CA TRP A 522 5.80 -3.91 -15.86
C TRP A 522 6.27 -4.92 -14.82
N LYS A 523 7.48 -5.45 -15.00
CA LYS A 523 8.12 -6.26 -13.99
C LYS A 523 8.36 -5.37 -12.78
N ILE A 524 7.71 -5.66 -11.67
CA ILE A 524 8.08 -5.05 -10.40
C ILE A 524 9.41 -5.71 -9.99
N LYS A 525 10.53 -5.21 -10.53
CA LYS A 525 11.86 -5.56 -10.02
C LYS A 525 12.03 -4.76 -8.76
N GLY A 526 12.28 -5.44 -7.64
CA GLY A 526 12.22 -4.73 -6.38
C GLY A 526 13.23 -3.55 -6.31
N ASP A 527 14.39 -3.60 -6.96
CA ASP A 527 15.35 -2.48 -6.92
C ASP A 527 14.90 -1.23 -7.71
N GLU A 528 13.92 -1.35 -8.63
CA GLU A 528 13.48 -0.27 -9.53
C GLU A 528 12.45 0.69 -8.88
N LEU A 529 12.04 0.45 -7.64
CA LEU A 529 11.30 1.42 -6.82
C LEU A 529 12.10 2.69 -6.50
N ARG A 530 13.40 2.76 -6.85
CA ARG A 530 14.22 3.98 -6.75
C ARG A 530 14.26 4.82 -8.04
N THR A 531 13.95 4.30 -9.23
CA THR A 531 14.10 5.08 -10.48
C THR A 531 13.40 4.41 -11.67
N PHE A 532 12.08 4.59 -11.79
CA PHE A 532 11.36 4.29 -13.03
C PHE A 532 11.57 5.42 -14.04
N LYS A 533 12.80 5.55 -14.56
CA LYS A 533 13.25 6.70 -15.36
C LYS A 533 12.89 6.60 -16.85
N THR A 534 12.81 5.40 -17.41
CA THR A 534 12.88 5.22 -18.88
C THR A 534 11.54 5.12 -19.62
N SER A 535 10.41 4.87 -18.94
CA SER A 535 9.09 4.85 -19.60
C SER A 535 8.21 6.07 -19.30
N VAL A 536 8.68 7.00 -18.45
CA VAL A 536 7.94 8.20 -18.03
C VAL A 536 8.36 9.44 -18.83
N GLU A 537 9.54 9.42 -19.46
CA GLU A 537 10.05 10.56 -20.25
C GLU A 537 9.15 10.90 -21.45
N ALA A 538 8.33 9.97 -21.96
CA ALA A 538 7.38 10.22 -23.04
C ALA A 538 6.06 10.91 -22.60
N ASP A 539 5.71 10.88 -21.30
CA ASP A 539 4.45 11.41 -20.75
C ASP A 539 4.68 12.45 -19.64
N ALA A 540 5.91 13.00 -19.57
CA ALA A 540 6.40 13.88 -18.50
C ALA A 540 5.63 15.21 -18.30
N LYS A 541 4.65 15.51 -19.14
CA LYS A 541 3.70 16.64 -18.93
C LYS A 541 2.51 16.29 -18.03
N LEU A 542 2.31 15.02 -17.67
CA LEU A 542 1.14 14.59 -16.89
C LEU A 542 1.45 14.15 -15.46
N LEU A 543 2.71 13.92 -15.09
CA LEU A 543 3.07 13.38 -13.77
C LEU A 543 4.53 13.73 -13.38
N PRO A 544 4.78 14.64 -12.41
CA PRO A 544 6.13 14.96 -11.96
C PRO A 544 6.80 13.80 -11.19
N ILE A 545 8.11 13.68 -11.39
CA ILE A 545 9.03 12.64 -10.91
C ILE A 545 9.65 13.04 -9.57
N LEU A 546 9.81 12.08 -8.66
CA LEU A 546 10.46 12.22 -7.35
C LEU A 546 12.00 12.24 -7.46
N THR A 547 12.60 13.28 -6.88
CA THR A 547 13.84 13.22 -6.10
C THR A 547 13.44 13.83 -4.73
N THR A 548 13.68 13.25 -3.56
CA THR A 548 14.94 13.29 -2.79
C THR A 548 14.78 12.59 -1.40
N ASP A 549 15.90 12.51 -0.65
CA ASP A 549 16.06 12.66 0.82
C ASP A 549 15.35 11.73 1.82
N VAL A 550 15.65 10.43 1.75
CA VAL A 550 15.56 9.56 2.95
C VAL A 550 16.94 8.97 3.22
N ASP A 551 17.37 8.99 4.48
CA ASP A 551 18.61 8.34 4.95
C ASP A 551 18.72 6.95 4.29
N PRO A 552 19.72 6.74 3.41
CA PRO A 552 19.77 5.54 2.59
C PRO A 552 19.97 4.29 3.45
N ASN A 553 20.58 4.37 4.62
CA ASN A 553 21.11 3.19 5.32
C ASN A 553 20.07 2.40 6.11
N THR A 554 19.09 3.05 6.74
CA THR A 554 17.95 2.39 7.42
C THR A 554 16.84 2.02 6.44
N ALA A 555 16.65 2.82 5.39
CA ALA A 555 15.71 2.50 4.32
C ALA A 555 16.17 1.31 3.45
N LEU A 556 17.48 1.04 3.34
CA LEU A 556 18.03 0.00 2.46
C LEU A 556 17.72 -1.43 2.90
N SER A 557 17.70 -1.75 4.20
CA SER A 557 17.46 -3.12 4.70
C SER A 557 15.99 -3.53 4.59
N HIS A 558 15.08 -2.64 4.99
CA HIS A 558 13.63 -2.80 4.82
C HIS A 558 13.24 -2.82 3.33
N LYS A 559 13.84 -1.94 2.52
CA LYS A 559 13.65 -1.94 1.06
C LYS A 559 14.11 -3.26 0.45
N SER A 560 15.37 -3.64 0.59
CA SER A 560 15.93 -4.85 -0.07
C SER A 560 15.25 -6.17 0.34
N ALA A 561 14.68 -6.28 1.55
CA ALA A 561 13.91 -7.47 1.96
C ALA A 561 12.49 -7.53 1.34
N ILE A 562 11.78 -6.39 1.24
CA ILE A 562 10.51 -6.28 0.49
C ILE A 562 10.73 -6.60 -1.00
N ILE A 563 11.89 -6.17 -1.50
CA ILE A 563 12.25 -6.07 -2.92
C ILE A 563 12.85 -7.36 -3.48
N SER A 564 13.67 -8.06 -2.69
CA SER A 564 14.37 -9.26 -3.19
C SER A 564 13.49 -10.51 -3.17
N GLY A 565 12.35 -10.49 -2.47
CA GLY A 565 11.55 -11.69 -2.23
C GLY A 565 12.37 -12.84 -1.64
N SER A 566 13.55 -12.55 -1.08
CA SER A 566 14.47 -13.57 -0.62
C SER A 566 14.01 -14.02 0.75
N PHE A 567 13.35 -15.17 0.77
CA PHE A 567 12.95 -15.91 1.96
C PHE A 567 14.21 -16.33 2.73
N GLN A 568 14.80 -15.40 3.47
CA GLN A 568 15.93 -15.76 4.30
C GLN A 568 15.38 -16.43 5.56
N GLN A 569 15.58 -17.74 5.62
CA GLN A 569 15.45 -18.48 6.85
C GLN A 569 16.62 -18.11 7.77
N ALA A 570 16.32 -17.85 9.04
CA ALA A 570 17.30 -17.68 10.10
C ALA A 570 18.24 -18.88 10.18
N GLU A 571 19.51 -18.63 10.45
CA GLU A 571 20.50 -19.67 10.70
C GLU A 571 20.39 -20.12 12.17
N GLY A 572 20.25 -21.43 12.41
CA GLY A 572 20.20 -22.01 13.76
C GLY A 572 19.03 -22.94 13.99
N THR A 573 18.88 -23.40 15.23
CA THR A 573 17.73 -24.24 15.62
C THR A 573 16.51 -23.34 15.83
N LEU A 574 15.49 -23.53 15.00
CA LEU A 574 14.23 -22.81 15.14
C LEU A 574 13.52 -23.17 16.44
N LEU A 575 12.87 -22.18 17.04
CA LEU A 575 11.91 -22.44 18.11
C LEU A 575 10.81 -23.35 17.55
N SER A 576 10.56 -24.49 18.18
CA SER A 576 9.45 -25.35 17.81
C SER A 576 8.32 -25.22 18.82
N GLN A 577 7.14 -24.87 18.32
CA GLN A 577 5.88 -24.97 19.05
C GLN A 577 4.94 -25.98 18.40
N ALA A 578 5.48 -26.85 17.54
CA ALA A 578 4.70 -27.87 16.86
C ALA A 578 4.02 -28.78 17.89
N GLY A 579 2.70 -28.94 17.76
CA GLY A 579 1.90 -29.77 18.66
C GLY A 579 1.68 -29.20 20.07
N LYS A 580 2.16 -27.99 20.39
CA LYS A 580 1.75 -27.31 21.64
C LYS A 580 0.27 -26.96 21.57
N GLN A 581 -0.43 -27.12 22.70
CA GLN A 581 -1.81 -26.67 22.84
C GLN A 581 -1.82 -25.15 23.07
N PHE A 582 -2.46 -24.41 22.19
CA PHE A 582 -2.76 -22.99 22.42
C PHE A 582 -4.07 -22.92 23.20
N VAL A 583 -4.10 -22.05 24.21
CA VAL A 583 -5.20 -21.92 25.17
C VAL A 583 -5.78 -20.52 25.06
N PHE A 584 -7.10 -20.41 25.03
CA PHE A 584 -7.81 -19.17 25.31
C PHE A 584 -8.91 -19.43 26.35
N LYS A 585 -8.81 -18.77 27.51
CA LYS A 585 -9.75 -18.95 28.62
C LYS A 585 -10.11 -17.63 29.25
N LYS A 586 -11.41 -17.38 29.37
CA LYS A 586 -11.95 -16.29 30.17
C LYS A 586 -11.73 -16.57 31.66
N LEU A 587 -11.16 -15.61 32.36
CA LEU A 587 -10.96 -15.63 33.82
C LEU A 587 -12.07 -14.80 34.47
N ASN A 588 -12.56 -15.27 35.62
CA ASN A 588 -13.62 -14.63 36.39
C ASN A 588 -13.08 -13.66 37.42
#